data_AF-A0A7V0T588-F1
#
_entry.id   AF-A0A7V0T588-F1
#
_cell.length_a   1.000
_cell.length_b   1.000
_cell.length_c   1.000
_cell.angle_alpha   90.00
_cell.angle_beta   90.00
_cell.angle_gamma   90.00
#
_symmetry.space_group_name_H-M   'P 1'
#
loop_
_entity.id
_entity.type
_entity.pdbx_description
1 polymer ?
#
loop_
_entity_poly.entity_id
_entity_poly.type
_entity_poly.pdbx_seq_one_letter_code
_entity_poly.pdbx_strand_id
1 'polypeptide(L)'
;MRWFGRWVCLPVLGLFVVLAACDGFFSTADFEPTGRPFGLDPGLTATSITGGPQLVPAGTYTVDITAVASGGAVSQQFPAGLLFSSLQPRVQHVVVLKEQSAVFESGGGRQSVGVFCCNRYRRTPDQGDTFALGPVTDHAGLQEVAALVRDRDISGQLWMVQRAVWMVTDSTGLNQAYRDSLAALPR
;
A
#
# COMPACT_ATOMS: atom_id res chain seq x y z
N MET A 1 -7.36 -81.16 15.79
CA MET A 1 -7.06 -80.10 16.76
C MET A 1 -6.41 -78.93 16.03
N ARG A 2 -7.16 -77.81 15.97
CA ARG A 2 -6.80 -76.40 15.78
C ARG A 2 -5.56 -76.01 14.93
N TRP A 3 -5.89 -75.55 13.73
CA TRP A 3 -5.29 -74.43 13.00
C TRP A 3 -5.05 -73.18 13.87
N PHE A 4 -3.93 -72.49 13.64
CA PHE A 4 -3.65 -71.02 13.67
C PHE A 4 -2.13 -70.92 13.37
N GLY A 5 -1.60 -70.24 12.35
CA GLY A 5 -1.88 -68.87 11.93
C GLY A 5 -0.65 -68.01 12.31
N ARG A 6 0.24 -67.73 11.37
CA ARG A 6 1.26 -66.67 11.53
C ARG A 6 1.44 -65.93 10.21
N TRP A 7 0.72 -64.82 10.13
CA TRP A 7 0.83 -63.84 9.06
C TRP A 7 2.13 -63.06 9.23
N VAL A 8 2.89 -62.94 8.15
CA VAL A 8 4.05 -62.07 8.04
C VAL A 8 3.52 -60.67 7.74
N CYS A 9 3.61 -59.77 8.72
CA CYS A 9 3.42 -58.34 8.49
C CYS A 9 4.59 -57.82 7.65
N LEU A 10 4.35 -57.53 6.37
CA LEU A 10 5.22 -56.64 5.60
C LEU A 10 5.07 -55.21 6.16
N PRO A 11 6.17 -54.47 6.38
CA PRO A 11 6.11 -53.03 6.56
C PRO A 11 5.94 -52.39 5.18
N VAL A 12 4.69 -52.14 4.81
CA VAL A 12 4.33 -51.28 3.68
C VAL A 12 3.92 -49.93 4.26
N LEU A 13 4.30 -48.86 3.56
CA LEU A 13 3.91 -47.47 3.79
C LEU A 13 4.59 -46.73 4.95
N GLY A 14 5.77 -46.18 4.65
CA GLY A 14 6.36 -45.04 5.34
C GLY A 14 6.76 -43.94 4.35
N LEU A 15 5.97 -43.74 3.28
CA LEU A 15 6.14 -42.68 2.30
C LEU A 15 4.89 -41.78 2.38
N PHE A 16 4.82 -40.92 3.40
CA PHE A 16 3.77 -39.92 3.52
C PHE A 16 4.37 -38.54 3.82
N VAL A 17 4.46 -37.76 2.74
CA VAL A 17 4.21 -36.31 2.69
C VAL A 17 5.20 -35.42 3.46
N VAL A 18 6.34 -35.11 2.82
CA VAL A 18 7.07 -33.84 3.02
C VAL A 18 7.10 -33.07 1.69
N LEU A 19 5.94 -32.91 1.05
CA LEU A 19 5.79 -32.16 -0.21
C LEU A 19 4.58 -31.23 -0.17
N ALA A 20 4.44 -30.47 0.92
CA ALA A 20 3.49 -29.35 0.99
C ALA A 20 4.08 -28.17 1.79
N ALA A 21 5.39 -27.94 1.65
CA ALA A 21 6.07 -26.74 2.16
C ALA A 21 6.58 -25.85 1.00
N CYS A 22 5.97 -25.95 -0.18
CA CYS A 22 6.43 -25.27 -1.40
C CYS A 22 5.57 -24.07 -1.84
N ASP A 23 4.66 -23.56 -1.02
CA ASP A 23 3.81 -22.43 -1.42
C ASP A 23 4.27 -21.07 -0.88
N GLY A 24 5.36 -21.01 -0.08
CA GLY A 24 5.69 -19.82 0.71
C GLY A 24 7.06 -19.17 0.50
N PHE A 25 7.93 -19.65 -0.39
CA PHE A 25 9.34 -19.23 -0.40
C PHE A 25 9.69 -18.11 -1.40
N PHE A 26 8.86 -17.79 -2.40
CA PHE A 26 9.23 -16.84 -3.46
C PHE A 26 8.05 -16.07 -4.08
N SER A 27 7.25 -15.37 -3.28
CA SER A 27 6.55 -14.21 -3.88
C SER A 27 7.58 -13.08 -4.00
N THR A 28 8.43 -13.18 -5.03
CA THR A 28 9.30 -12.08 -5.51
C THR A 28 8.51 -11.11 -6.39
N ALA A 29 7.20 -11.30 -6.52
CA ALA A 29 6.35 -10.37 -7.22
C ALA A 29 6.22 -9.12 -6.35
N ASP A 30 6.69 -8.00 -6.89
CA ASP A 30 6.43 -6.69 -6.32
C ASP A 30 4.93 -6.49 -6.10
N PHE A 31 4.55 -5.77 -5.04
CA PHE A 31 3.17 -5.33 -4.85
C PHE A 31 2.66 -4.57 -6.09
N GLU A 32 1.49 -4.97 -6.59
CA GLU A 32 0.81 -4.30 -7.71
C GLU A 32 -0.51 -3.66 -7.22
N PRO A 33 -0.82 -2.41 -7.63
CA PRO A 33 -2.03 -1.72 -7.21
C PRO A 33 -3.33 -2.41 -7.66
N THR A 34 -4.15 -2.85 -6.71
CA THR A 34 -5.49 -3.39 -6.94
C THR A 34 -6.54 -2.66 -6.11
N GLY A 35 -7.81 -2.75 -6.53
CA GLY A 35 -8.94 -2.25 -5.75
C GLY A 35 -10.02 -1.58 -6.58
N ARG A 36 -10.83 -0.76 -5.91
CA ARG A 36 -11.95 -0.05 -6.54
C ARG A 36 -11.44 1.17 -7.31
N PRO A 37 -11.80 1.36 -8.60
CA PRO A 37 -11.41 2.55 -9.35
C PRO A 37 -11.76 3.85 -8.61
N PHE A 38 -10.86 4.82 -8.71
CA PHE A 38 -11.05 6.17 -8.17
C PHE A 38 -10.92 7.18 -9.31
N GLY A 39 -11.79 8.17 -9.31
CA GLY A 39 -11.78 9.27 -10.26
C GLY A 39 -11.67 10.59 -9.52
N LEU A 40 -11.07 11.58 -10.18
CA LEU A 40 -11.16 12.96 -9.73
C LEU A 40 -12.60 13.47 -9.93
N ASP A 41 -12.93 14.54 -9.22
CA ASP A 41 -14.15 15.30 -9.45
C ASP A 41 -14.26 15.66 -10.95
N PRO A 42 -15.45 15.50 -11.58
CA PRO A 42 -15.62 15.77 -13.01
C PRO A 42 -15.34 17.23 -13.42
N GLY A 43 -15.32 18.17 -12.47
CA GLY A 43 -14.89 19.54 -12.66
C GLY A 43 -13.37 19.72 -12.78
N LEU A 44 -12.58 18.67 -12.50
CA LEU A 44 -11.12 18.70 -12.52
C LEU A 44 -10.55 17.94 -13.70
N THR A 45 -9.56 18.55 -14.35
CA THR A 45 -8.67 17.87 -15.30
C THR A 45 -7.26 17.84 -14.74
N ALA A 46 -6.78 16.65 -14.36
CA ALA A 46 -5.37 16.50 -14.00
C ALA A 46 -4.50 16.57 -15.26
N THR A 47 -3.48 17.43 -15.21
CA THR A 47 -2.49 17.60 -16.28
C THR A 47 -1.20 16.83 -15.98
N SER A 48 -0.85 16.67 -14.70
CA SER A 48 0.28 15.86 -14.28
C SER A 48 0.13 15.33 -12.86
N ILE A 49 0.74 14.18 -12.62
CA ILE A 49 0.90 13.58 -11.28
C ILE A 49 2.36 13.13 -11.20
N THR A 50 3.14 13.79 -10.36
CA THR A 50 4.59 13.58 -10.27
C THR A 50 5.08 13.47 -8.83
N GLY A 51 6.23 12.84 -8.60
CA GLY A 51 6.90 12.90 -7.30
C GLY A 51 7.21 14.35 -6.90
N GLY A 52 6.95 14.67 -5.63
CA GLY A 52 7.16 16.00 -5.06
C GLY A 52 8.39 16.07 -4.14
N PRO A 53 9.09 17.22 -4.09
CA PRO A 53 10.20 17.43 -3.15
C PRO A 53 9.72 17.86 -1.75
N GLN A 54 8.45 18.23 -1.61
CA GLN A 54 7.91 18.79 -0.39
C GLN A 54 7.70 17.69 0.65
N LEU A 55 8.13 17.95 1.88
CA LEU A 55 7.78 17.12 3.02
C LEU A 55 6.42 17.57 3.56
N VAL A 56 5.53 16.61 3.82
CA VAL A 56 4.24 16.86 4.45
C VAL A 56 4.08 15.92 5.66
N PRO A 57 3.42 16.36 6.74
CA PRO A 57 3.30 15.56 7.96
C PRO A 57 2.44 14.30 7.81
N ALA A 58 1.83 14.08 6.64
CA ALA A 58 0.95 12.97 6.33
C ALA A 58 1.63 11.83 5.55
N GLY A 59 2.92 11.93 5.21
CA GLY A 59 3.62 10.92 4.40
C GLY A 59 5.14 11.04 4.47
N THR A 60 5.84 9.94 4.18
CA THR A 60 7.31 9.94 4.00
C THR A 60 7.73 10.62 2.71
N TYR A 61 6.85 10.62 1.70
CA TYR A 61 7.05 11.24 0.39
C TYR A 61 5.79 12.02 -0.01
N THR A 62 5.88 12.76 -1.11
CA THR A 62 4.74 13.45 -1.72
C THR A 62 4.54 13.07 -3.17
N VAL A 63 3.28 13.10 -3.57
CA VAL A 63 2.87 13.17 -4.97
C VAL A 63 2.23 14.53 -5.19
N ASP A 64 2.75 15.25 -6.18
CA ASP A 64 2.22 16.52 -6.61
C ASP A 64 1.26 16.31 -7.78
N ILE A 65 0.04 16.80 -7.58
CA ILE A 65 -1.02 16.76 -8.57
C ILE A 65 -1.16 18.17 -9.12
N THR A 66 -0.98 18.32 -10.42
CA THR A 66 -1.33 19.53 -11.14
C THR A 66 -2.66 19.30 -11.85
N ALA A 67 -3.65 20.12 -11.54
CA ALA A 67 -4.96 20.04 -12.15
C ALA A 67 -5.53 21.43 -12.41
N VAL A 68 -6.48 21.50 -13.35
CA VAL A 68 -7.21 22.70 -13.71
C VAL A 68 -8.70 22.46 -13.47
N ALA A 69 -9.36 23.38 -12.77
CA ALA A 69 -10.80 23.35 -12.60
C ALA A 69 -11.50 24.04 -13.78
N SER A 70 -12.59 23.47 -14.29
CA SER A 70 -13.29 23.98 -15.48
C SER A 70 -14.18 25.21 -15.24
N GLY A 71 -14.29 25.68 -14.00
CA GLY A 71 -15.12 26.83 -13.63
C GLY A 71 -14.58 27.61 -12.44
N GLY A 72 -14.95 27.20 -11.23
CA GLY A 72 -14.49 27.79 -9.97
C GLY A 72 -13.57 26.86 -9.18
N ALA A 73 -13.27 27.24 -7.93
CA ALA A 73 -12.53 26.39 -7.01
C ALA A 73 -13.25 25.05 -6.79
N VAL A 74 -12.59 23.93 -7.06
CA VAL A 74 -13.12 22.59 -6.82
C VAL A 74 -12.25 21.90 -5.77
N SER A 75 -12.91 21.35 -4.74
CA SER A 75 -12.24 20.57 -3.70
C SER A 75 -12.22 19.09 -4.07
N GLN A 76 -11.04 18.49 -4.05
CA GLN A 76 -10.83 17.06 -4.23
C GLN A 76 -10.47 16.42 -2.90
N GLN A 77 -11.22 15.38 -2.51
CA GLN A 77 -10.83 14.50 -1.41
C GLN A 77 -10.03 13.31 -1.94
N PHE A 78 -8.90 13.03 -1.30
CA PHE A 78 -8.07 11.85 -1.53
C PHE A 78 -8.27 10.89 -0.36
N PRO A 79 -9.03 9.80 -0.54
CA PRO A 79 -9.37 8.91 0.56
C PRO A 79 -8.13 8.14 1.04
N ALA A 80 -8.14 7.76 2.32
CA ALA A 80 -7.20 6.77 2.82
C ALA A 80 -7.34 5.44 2.04
N GLY A 81 -6.21 4.85 1.67
CA GLY A 81 -6.11 3.69 0.79
C GLY A 81 -5.97 4.03 -0.69
N LEU A 82 -6.04 5.30 -1.11
CA LEU A 82 -5.81 5.67 -2.52
C LEU A 82 -4.37 5.33 -2.93
N LEU A 83 -4.23 4.61 -4.03
CA LEU A 83 -2.95 4.25 -4.62
C LEU A 83 -2.60 5.18 -5.80
N PHE A 84 -1.31 5.44 -5.98
CA PHE A 84 -0.76 6.01 -7.20
C PHE A 84 0.22 5.01 -7.82
N SER A 85 -0.05 4.64 -9.06
CA SER A 85 0.75 3.66 -9.78
C SER A 85 1.89 4.37 -10.48
N SER A 86 3.15 4.07 -10.16
CA SER A 86 4.27 4.60 -10.94
C SER A 86 4.18 4.11 -12.38
N LEU A 87 4.47 5.01 -13.33
CA LEU A 87 4.59 4.69 -14.75
C LEU A 87 5.98 4.12 -15.09
N GLN A 88 6.93 4.17 -14.14
CA GLN A 88 8.26 3.61 -14.30
C GLN A 88 8.38 2.31 -13.50
N PRO A 89 8.80 1.19 -14.10
CA PRO A 89 8.84 -0.11 -13.42
C PRO A 89 9.85 -0.18 -12.26
N ARG A 90 10.79 0.76 -12.22
CA ARG A 90 11.84 0.82 -11.18
C ARG A 90 11.47 1.71 -10.00
N VAL A 91 10.34 2.41 -10.05
CA VAL A 91 9.90 3.34 -9.00
C VAL A 91 8.77 2.69 -8.21
N GLN A 92 8.75 2.94 -6.90
CA GLN A 92 7.73 2.40 -6.00
C GLN A 92 6.34 2.94 -6.36
N HIS A 93 5.31 2.09 -6.29
CA HIS A 93 3.94 2.56 -6.12
C HIS A 93 3.80 3.21 -4.74
N VAL A 94 2.81 4.07 -4.57
CA VAL A 94 2.60 4.78 -3.31
C VAL A 94 1.14 4.79 -2.90
N VAL A 95 0.89 4.90 -1.59
CA VAL A 95 -0.44 4.88 -0.97
C VAL A 95 -0.65 6.07 -0.04
N VAL A 96 -1.86 6.62 -0.07
CA VAL A 96 -2.35 7.61 0.91
C VAL A 96 -2.89 6.87 2.12
N LEU A 97 -2.38 7.14 3.33
CA LEU A 97 -2.91 6.49 4.55
C LEU A 97 -3.84 7.37 5.38
N LYS A 98 -3.77 8.69 5.18
CA LYS A 98 -4.65 9.67 5.82
C LYS A 98 -5.43 10.40 4.74
N GLU A 99 -6.74 10.56 4.95
CA GLU A 99 -7.57 11.36 4.07
C GLU A 99 -7.02 12.79 3.99
N GLN A 100 -6.91 13.30 2.78
CA GLN A 100 -6.37 14.63 2.49
C GLN A 100 -7.28 15.34 1.51
N SER A 101 -7.47 16.64 1.69
CA SER A 101 -8.27 17.46 0.79
C SER A 101 -7.36 18.48 0.11
N ALA A 102 -7.58 18.69 -1.17
CA ALA A 102 -6.92 19.73 -1.95
C ALA A 102 -7.96 20.61 -2.65
N VAL A 103 -7.60 21.86 -2.91
CA VAL A 103 -8.45 22.79 -3.66
C VAL A 103 -7.70 23.20 -4.92
N PHE A 104 -8.36 23.09 -6.06
CA PHE A 104 -7.82 23.49 -7.36
C PHE A 104 -8.68 24.61 -7.94
N GLU A 105 -8.00 25.64 -8.43
CA GLU A 105 -8.62 26.82 -9.03
C GLU A 105 -8.67 26.69 -10.56
N SER A 106 -9.46 27.55 -11.21
CA SER A 106 -9.60 27.54 -12.68
C SER A 106 -8.37 28.00 -13.45
N GLY A 107 -7.47 28.75 -12.80
CA GLY A 107 -6.14 29.05 -13.33
C GLY A 107 -5.17 27.87 -13.29
N GLY A 108 -5.59 26.74 -12.72
CA GLY A 108 -4.73 25.61 -12.41
C GLY A 108 -4.04 25.76 -11.05
N GLY A 109 -3.62 24.63 -10.49
CA GLY A 109 -2.90 24.60 -9.22
C GLY A 109 -2.12 23.30 -9.05
N ARG A 110 -1.04 23.38 -8.27
CA ARG A 110 -0.26 22.23 -7.81
C ARG A 110 -0.59 21.99 -6.34
N GLN A 111 -0.92 20.76 -6.00
CA GLN A 111 -1.24 20.35 -4.63
C GLN A 111 -0.44 19.10 -4.27
N SER A 112 0.19 19.10 -3.10
CA SER A 112 1.01 18.00 -2.61
C SER A 112 0.20 17.08 -1.70
N VAL A 113 0.19 15.79 -2.00
CA VAL A 113 -0.45 14.74 -1.21
C VAL A 113 0.62 13.88 -0.56
N GLY A 114 0.54 13.71 0.76
CA GLY A 114 1.42 12.83 1.52
C GLY A 114 1.13 11.37 1.25
N VAL A 115 2.18 10.61 0.95
CA VAL A 115 2.10 9.19 0.57
C VAL A 115 3.20 8.36 1.24
N PHE A 116 3.01 7.04 1.21
CA PHE A 116 3.98 6.04 1.66
C PHE A 116 4.25 5.05 0.54
N CYS A 117 5.47 4.52 0.46
CA CYS A 117 5.83 3.63 -0.63
C CYS A 117 5.42 2.17 -0.38
N CYS A 118 5.03 1.46 -1.45
CA CYS A 118 4.49 0.11 -1.37
C CYS A 118 5.47 -1.00 -1.78
N ASN A 119 6.63 -0.70 -2.37
CA ASN A 119 7.55 -1.71 -2.90
C ASN A 119 8.96 -1.54 -2.35
N ARG A 120 9.29 -2.18 -1.24
CA ARG A 120 10.56 -1.96 -0.51
C ARG A 120 11.82 -2.00 -1.38
N TYR A 121 11.83 -2.82 -2.43
CA TYR A 121 13.00 -3.08 -3.26
C TYR A 121 13.08 -2.24 -4.56
N ARG A 122 12.07 -1.41 -4.86
CA ARG A 122 12.14 -0.44 -5.97
C ARG A 122 12.71 0.90 -5.49
N ARG A 123 13.17 1.73 -6.42
CA ARG A 123 13.67 3.08 -6.15
C ARG A 123 12.56 3.95 -5.56
N THR A 124 12.88 4.70 -4.51
CA THR A 124 11.95 5.68 -3.92
C THR A 124 11.58 6.75 -4.95
N PRO A 125 10.34 7.27 -4.94
CA PRO A 125 9.94 8.37 -5.80
C PRO A 125 10.85 9.59 -5.64
N ASP A 126 11.16 10.24 -6.76
CA ASP A 126 11.88 11.51 -6.82
C ASP A 126 11.12 12.52 -7.69
N GLN A 127 11.59 13.77 -7.70
CA GLN A 127 11.07 14.82 -8.55
C GLN A 127 11.16 14.40 -10.03
N GLY A 128 10.01 14.43 -10.71
CA GLY A 128 9.89 14.08 -12.13
C GLY A 128 9.51 12.63 -12.39
N ASP A 129 9.49 11.76 -11.38
CA ASP A 129 8.85 10.46 -11.51
C ASP A 129 7.34 10.64 -11.71
N THR A 130 6.78 9.97 -12.71
CA THR A 130 5.38 10.13 -13.11
C THR A 130 4.52 8.99 -12.59
N PHE A 131 3.29 9.33 -12.25
CA PHE A 131 2.31 8.41 -11.70
C PHE A 131 1.00 8.48 -12.45
N ALA A 132 0.27 7.38 -12.46
CA ALA A 132 -1.15 7.34 -12.75
C ALA A 132 -1.95 7.34 -11.44
N LEU A 133 -3.11 7.98 -11.47
CA LEU A 133 -4.10 7.82 -10.40
C LEU A 133 -4.58 6.36 -10.39
N GLY A 134 -4.40 5.69 -9.26
CA GLY A 134 -4.75 4.29 -9.08
C GLY A 134 -6.09 4.11 -8.37
N PRO A 135 -6.43 2.85 -8.03
CA PRO A 135 -7.63 2.54 -7.27
C PRO A 135 -7.50 2.91 -5.78
N VAL A 136 -8.63 2.92 -5.08
CA VAL A 136 -8.63 2.75 -3.62
C VAL A 136 -8.44 1.28 -3.31
N THR A 137 -7.41 0.97 -2.51
CA THR A 137 -6.95 -0.40 -2.28
C THR A 137 -8.01 -1.31 -1.67
N ASP A 138 -8.08 -2.53 -2.17
CA ASP A 138 -8.77 -3.68 -1.55
C ASP A 138 -7.83 -4.58 -0.74
N HIS A 139 -6.54 -4.23 -0.67
CA HIS A 139 -5.54 -4.99 0.07
C HIS A 139 -5.78 -4.87 1.58
N ALA A 140 -6.24 -5.96 2.21
CA ALA A 140 -6.66 -5.97 3.62
C ALA A 140 -5.60 -5.40 4.58
N GLY A 141 -4.32 -5.71 4.37
CA GLY A 141 -3.24 -5.18 5.20
C GLY A 141 -3.04 -3.66 5.07
N LEU A 142 -3.24 -3.08 3.88
CA LEU A 142 -3.14 -1.62 3.69
C LEU A 142 -4.34 -0.91 4.30
N GLN A 143 -5.54 -1.50 4.14
CA GLN A 143 -6.75 -1.01 4.80
C GLN A 143 -6.62 -1.02 6.33
N GLU A 144 -5.98 -2.06 6.87
CA GLU A 144 -5.70 -2.16 8.30
C GLU A 144 -4.73 -1.07 8.77
N VAL A 145 -3.61 -0.88 8.07
CA VAL A 145 -2.65 0.20 8.39
C VAL A 145 -3.35 1.56 8.35
N ALA A 146 -4.12 1.84 7.29
CA ALA A 146 -4.89 3.08 7.15
C ALA A 146 -5.90 3.28 8.29
N ALA A 147 -6.60 2.22 8.72
CA ALA A 147 -7.52 2.28 9.84
C ALA A 147 -6.82 2.57 11.17
N LEU A 148 -5.66 1.96 11.43
CA LEU A 148 -4.89 2.16 12.67
C LEU A 148 -4.37 3.60 12.80
N VAL A 149 -4.00 4.25 11.71
CA VAL A 149 -3.40 5.60 11.71
C VAL A 149 -4.38 6.74 11.39
N ARG A 150 -5.65 6.42 11.11
CA ARG A 150 -6.67 7.39 10.67
C ARG A 150 -6.74 8.61 11.58
N ASP A 151 -6.89 8.38 12.88
CA ASP A 151 -7.08 9.42 13.89
C ASP A 151 -5.82 9.63 14.75
N ARG A 152 -4.64 9.31 14.19
CA ARG A 152 -3.34 9.43 14.89
C ARG A 152 -2.49 10.54 14.29
N ASP A 153 -1.77 11.26 15.13
CA ASP A 153 -0.66 12.10 14.71
C ASP A 153 0.55 11.20 14.38
N ILE A 154 0.89 11.15 13.09
CA ILE A 154 1.98 10.36 12.55
C ILE A 154 3.21 11.20 12.21
N SER A 155 3.15 12.53 12.39
CA SER A 155 4.16 13.47 11.92
C SER A 155 5.56 13.20 12.49
N GLY A 156 5.64 12.73 13.74
CA GLY A 156 6.90 12.34 14.39
C GLY A 156 7.34 10.89 14.17
N GLN A 157 6.54 10.06 13.48
CA GLN A 157 6.74 8.60 13.40
C GLN A 157 6.55 8.04 11.99
N LEU A 158 6.76 8.86 10.95
CA LEU A 158 6.54 8.50 9.55
C LEU A 158 7.28 7.22 9.12
N TRP A 159 8.52 7.01 9.58
CA TRP A 159 9.29 5.81 9.24
C TRP A 159 8.73 4.52 9.85
N MET A 160 8.11 4.59 11.03
CA MET A 160 7.41 3.44 11.60
C MET A 160 6.19 3.06 10.76
N VAL A 161 5.44 4.07 10.29
CA VAL A 161 4.28 3.88 9.41
C VAL A 161 4.73 3.34 8.03
N GLN A 162 5.79 3.88 7.44
CA GLN A 162 6.37 3.37 6.19
C GLN A 162 6.79 1.89 6.31
N ARG A 163 7.37 1.50 7.45
CA ARG A 163 7.72 0.12 7.70
C ARG A 163 6.49 -0.79 7.83
N ALA A 164 5.42 -0.31 8.45
CA ALA A 164 4.16 -1.03 8.52
C ALA A 164 3.56 -1.28 7.13
N VAL A 165 3.65 -0.30 6.21
CA VAL A 165 3.26 -0.47 4.80
C VAL A 165 4.06 -1.60 4.15
N TRP A 166 5.40 -1.56 4.22
CA TRP A 166 6.21 -2.63 3.63
C TRP A 166 5.99 -4.00 4.27
N MET A 167 5.62 -4.07 5.56
CA MET A 167 5.29 -5.35 6.18
C MET A 167 4.05 -5.98 5.57
N VAL A 168 3.08 -5.19 5.13
CA VAL A 168 1.86 -5.71 4.51
C VAL A 168 1.97 -5.88 3.00
N THR A 169 2.86 -5.16 2.31
CA THR A 169 3.02 -5.26 0.85
C THR A 169 4.15 -6.20 0.41
N ASP A 170 5.22 -6.30 1.20
CA ASP A 170 6.45 -7.03 0.83
C ASP A 170 6.82 -8.13 1.86
N SER A 171 5.93 -8.43 2.82
CA SER A 171 6.19 -9.42 3.88
C SER A 171 4.92 -10.17 4.30
N THR A 172 4.93 -10.78 5.48
CA THR A 172 3.87 -11.65 6.00
C THR A 172 2.73 -10.90 6.71
N GLY A 173 2.69 -9.57 6.62
CA GLY A 173 1.70 -8.71 7.29
C GLY A 173 2.14 -8.12 8.63
N LEU A 174 1.26 -7.35 9.27
CA LEU A 174 1.51 -6.76 10.59
C LEU A 174 1.43 -7.80 11.70
N ASN A 175 2.48 -7.87 12.52
CA ASN A 175 2.45 -8.58 13.79
C ASN A 175 1.79 -7.75 14.91
N GLN A 176 1.45 -8.39 16.03
CA GLN A 176 0.76 -7.74 17.14
C GLN A 176 1.53 -6.54 17.71
N ALA A 177 2.86 -6.67 17.89
CA ALA A 177 3.69 -5.58 18.42
C ALA A 177 3.64 -4.31 17.54
N TYR A 178 3.61 -4.45 16.21
CA TYR A 178 3.44 -3.30 15.31
C TYR A 178 2.03 -2.71 15.38
N ARG A 179 0.99 -3.55 15.48
CA ARG A 179 -0.40 -3.07 15.68
C ARG A 179 -0.51 -2.24 16.96
N ASP A 180 0.05 -2.75 18.06
CA ASP A 180 0.08 -2.06 19.36
C ASP A 180 0.86 -0.74 19.26
N SER A 181 1.98 -0.73 18.55
CA SER A 181 2.81 0.48 18.37
C SER A 181 2.09 1.56 17.56
N LEU A 182 1.39 1.19 16.49
CA LEU A 182 0.57 2.13 15.71
C LEU A 182 -0.63 2.63 16.52
N ALA A 183 -1.28 1.75 17.29
CA ALA A 183 -2.40 2.12 18.15
C ALA A 183 -2.00 3.03 19.33
N ALA A 184 -0.73 2.99 19.75
CA ALA A 184 -0.17 3.83 20.80
C ALA A 184 0.28 5.23 20.32
N LEU A 185 0.20 5.51 19.01
CA LEU A 185 0.54 6.84 18.49
C LEU A 185 -0.33 7.94 19.11
N PRO A 186 0.21 9.17 19.26
CA PRO A 186 -0.56 10.32 19.70
C PRO A 186 -1.79 10.55 18.81
N ARG A 187 -2.78 11.25 19.34
CA ARG A 187 -3.97 11.67 18.58
C ARG A 187 -3.80 13.12 18.16
#